data_AF-V4UB49-F1
#
_entry.id   AF-V4UB49-F1
#
_cell.length_a   1.000
_cell.length_b   1.000
_cell.length_c   1.000
_cell.angle_alpha   90.00
_cell.angle_beta   90.00
_cell.angle_gamma   90.00
#
_symmetry.space_group_name_H-M   'P 1'
#
loop_
_entity.id
_entity.type
_entity.pdbx_description
1 polymer ?
#
loop_
_entity_poly.entity_id
_entity_poly.type
_entity_poly.pdbx_seq_one_letter_code
_entity_poly.pdbx_strand_id
1 'polypeptide(L)'
;MEADNNVSDENCKKGFVADVEEEDVETLKRRISSHPLYGLLIQTHLNCLKVSLGEVGEVGTTDAANLNQATIPSSSSELDLFMEAYCAILSKLKEAIEEPVKETESFIDATYVQLRELREDAPK
;
A
#
# COMPACT_ATOMS: atom_id res chain seq x y z
N MET A 1 30.55 -33.41 16.03
CA MET A 1 30.85 -33.05 14.63
C MET A 1 29.79 -33.72 13.79
N GLU A 2 28.58 -33.16 13.86
CA GLU A 2 28.07 -32.02 13.10
C GLU A 2 27.31 -32.56 11.89
N ALA A 3 26.00 -32.30 11.94
CA ALA A 3 25.03 -32.61 10.92
C ALA A 3 24.88 -31.36 10.06
N ASP A 4 24.97 -31.50 8.74
CA ASP A 4 24.53 -30.47 7.81
C ASP A 4 23.47 -31.06 6.89
N ASN A 5 22.22 -30.93 7.35
CA ASN A 5 21.05 -30.98 6.50
C ASN A 5 20.94 -29.65 5.76
N ASN A 6 21.43 -29.57 4.53
CA ASN A 6 21.17 -28.42 3.67
C ASN A 6 19.80 -28.60 2.99
N VAL A 7 18.74 -28.21 3.70
CA VAL A 7 17.41 -27.97 3.12
C VAL A 7 17.46 -26.57 2.50
N SER A 8 17.70 -26.51 1.19
CA SER A 8 17.46 -25.28 0.43
C SER A 8 15.95 -25.11 0.26
N ASP A 9 15.35 -24.35 1.16
CA ASP A 9 13.96 -23.91 1.09
C ASP A 9 13.88 -22.66 0.17
N GLU A 10 13.95 -22.89 -1.14
CA GLU A 10 13.75 -21.87 -2.18
C GLU A 10 12.44 -22.16 -2.91
N ASN A 11 11.31 -22.09 -2.20
CA ASN A 11 10.00 -22.17 -2.83
C ASN A 11 9.02 -21.13 -2.28
N CYS A 12 9.14 -19.89 -2.77
CA CYS A 12 8.04 -18.92 -2.74
C CYS A 12 8.11 -17.94 -3.92
N LYS A 13 8.24 -18.46 -5.15
CA LYS A 13 8.14 -17.65 -6.38
C LYS A 13 7.35 -18.38 -7.47
N LYS A 14 6.14 -18.82 -7.15
CA LYS A 14 5.20 -19.27 -8.18
C LYS A 14 4.04 -18.30 -8.32
N GLY A 15 4.39 -17.07 -8.70
CA GLY A 15 3.49 -16.21 -9.45
C GLY A 15 3.57 -16.61 -10.92
N PHE A 16 2.43 -16.55 -11.62
CA PHE A 16 2.30 -16.85 -13.04
C PHE A 16 3.32 -16.05 -13.86
N VAL A 17 4.39 -16.69 -14.33
CA VAL A 17 5.31 -16.14 -15.31
C VAL A 17 5.10 -16.93 -16.60
N ALA A 18 4.52 -16.26 -17.60
CA ALA A 18 4.77 -16.65 -18.98
C ALA A 18 6.28 -16.58 -19.22
N ASP A 19 6.80 -17.44 -20.10
CA ASP A 19 8.20 -17.41 -20.53
C ASP A 19 8.45 -16.07 -21.24
N VAL A 20 8.92 -15.08 -20.47
CA VAL A 20 9.22 -13.72 -20.94
C VAL A 20 10.72 -13.53 -20.76
N GLU A 21 11.41 -13.21 -21.83
CA GLU A 21 12.86 -13.01 -21.82
C GLU A 21 13.24 -11.89 -20.84
N GLU A 22 14.41 -11.98 -20.19
CA GLU A 22 14.83 -10.97 -19.20
C GLU A 22 14.89 -9.55 -19.80
N GLU A 23 15.25 -9.43 -21.08
CA GLU A 23 15.28 -8.17 -21.83
C GLU A 23 13.89 -7.53 -21.97
N ASP A 24 12.84 -8.34 -22.13
CA ASP A 24 11.45 -7.87 -22.18
C ASP A 24 10.99 -7.36 -20.81
N VAL A 25 11.43 -8.00 -19.72
CA VAL A 25 11.14 -7.55 -18.36
C VAL A 25 11.79 -6.20 -18.05
N GLU A 26 13.05 -6.01 -18.43
CA GLU A 26 13.75 -4.73 -18.24
C GLU A 26 13.12 -3.60 -19.07
N THR A 27 12.75 -3.90 -20.31
CA THR A 27 12.04 -2.96 -21.19
C THR A 27 10.70 -2.57 -20.60
N LEU A 28 9.93 -3.53 -20.07
CA LEU A 28 8.65 -3.27 -19.41
C LEU A 28 8.82 -2.43 -18.14
N LYS A 29 9.78 -2.78 -17.27
CA LYS A 29 10.10 -1.99 -16.07
C LYS A 29 10.44 -0.55 -16.42
N ARG A 30 11.26 -0.34 -17.46
CA ARG A 30 11.61 0.99 -17.96
C ARG A 30 10.36 1.76 -18.37
N ARG A 31 9.49 1.15 -19.20
CA ARG A 31 8.22 1.77 -19.64
C ARG A 31 7.32 2.15 -18.47
N ILE A 32 7.18 1.28 -17.47
CA ILE A 32 6.39 1.56 -16.25
C ILE A 32 7.01 2.71 -15.47
N SER A 33 8.32 2.66 -15.20
CA SER A 33 9.02 3.66 -14.38
C SER A 33 9.12 5.04 -15.04
N SER A 34 9.15 5.11 -16.37
CA SER A 34 9.15 6.37 -17.12
C SER A 34 7.74 6.94 -17.37
N HIS A 35 6.69 6.24 -16.92
CA HIS A 35 5.32 6.64 -17.19
C HIS A 35 4.93 7.89 -16.37
N PRO A 36 4.21 8.88 -16.93
CA PRO A 36 3.83 10.10 -16.21
C PRO A 36 3.08 9.85 -14.89
N LEU A 37 2.26 8.79 -14.83
CA LEU A 37 1.49 8.41 -13.64
C LEU A 37 2.27 7.57 -12.62
N TYR A 38 3.50 7.16 -12.89
CA TYR A 38 4.24 6.27 -11.98
C TYR A 38 4.43 6.88 -10.59
N GLY A 39 4.75 8.19 -10.52
CA GLY A 39 4.86 8.89 -9.24
C GLY A 39 3.56 8.89 -8.44
N LEU A 40 2.43 9.17 -9.11
CA LEU A 40 1.10 9.15 -8.49
C LEU A 40 0.72 7.75 -7.99
N LEU A 41 1.03 6.71 -8.78
CA LEU A 41 0.80 5.31 -8.42
C LEU A 41 1.49 4.95 -7.11
N ILE A 42 2.80 5.26 -7.01
CA ILE A 42 3.59 4.99 -5.81
C ILE A 42 3.03 5.76 -4.62
N GLN A 43 2.74 7.06 -4.79
CA GLN A 43 2.19 7.87 -3.70
C GLN A 43 0.84 7.34 -3.20
N THR A 44 -0.06 6.96 -4.11
CA THR A 44 -1.36 6.41 -3.75
C THR A 44 -1.21 5.08 -3.01
N HIS A 45 -0.25 4.26 -3.43
CA HIS A 45 0.07 3.00 -2.76
C HIS A 45 0.59 3.21 -1.35
N LEU A 46 1.54 4.14 -1.17
CA LEU A 46 2.09 4.50 0.15
C LEU A 46 1.00 5.05 1.09
N ASN A 47 0.11 5.91 0.58
CA ASN A 47 -1.02 6.41 1.36
C ASN A 47 -1.98 5.30 1.80
N CYS A 48 -2.19 4.29 0.96
CA CYS A 48 -2.99 3.12 1.32
C CYS A 48 -2.29 2.25 2.38
N LEU A 49 -0.96 2.08 2.29
CA LEU A 49 -0.19 1.35 3.30
C LEU A 49 -0.19 2.05 4.66
N LYS A 50 -0.12 3.38 4.67
CA LYS A 50 -0.15 4.18 5.90
C LYS A 50 -1.43 3.96 6.69
N VAL A 51 -2.58 3.88 6.02
CA VAL A 51 -3.86 3.61 6.70
C VAL A 51 -4.01 2.14 7.13
N SER A 52 -3.35 1.21 6.46
CA SER A 52 -3.49 -0.23 6.75
C SER A 52 -2.52 -0.75 7.80
N LEU A 53 -1.31 -0.16 7.89
CA LEU A 53 -0.27 -0.57 8.83
C LEU A 53 -0.19 0.34 10.07
N GLY A 54 -0.90 1.47 10.07
CA GLY A 54 -0.75 2.52 11.06
C GLY A 54 0.60 3.23 10.97
N GLU A 55 0.88 4.11 11.93
CA GLU A 55 2.10 4.95 11.96
C GLU A 55 3.39 4.16 12.25
N VAL A 56 3.30 2.85 12.51
CA VAL A 56 4.43 1.99 12.86
C VAL A 56 5.31 1.65 11.65
N GLY A 57 4.80 1.82 10.43
CA GLY A 57 5.58 1.69 9.21
C GLY A 57 6.11 3.03 8.75
N GLU A 58 7.32 3.42 9.19
CA GLU A 58 8.07 4.54 8.60
C GLU A 58 8.53 4.15 7.18
N VAL A 59 7.57 4.03 6.25
CA VAL A 59 7.85 3.94 4.82
C VAL A 59 8.01 5.37 4.34
N GLY A 60 9.27 5.79 4.23
CA GLY A 60 9.73 7.15 3.88
C GLY A 60 8.67 8.03 3.23
N THR A 61 8.00 8.85 4.04
CA THR A 61 7.06 9.87 3.59
C THR A 61 7.84 10.93 2.83
N THR A 62 7.80 10.86 1.50
CA THR A 62 8.18 12.01 0.68
C THR A 62 7.00 12.98 0.69
N ASP A 63 7.24 14.17 1.22
CA ASP A 63 6.27 15.25 1.30
C ASP A 63 5.60 15.49 -0.05
N ALA A 64 4.28 15.63 -0.01
CA ALA A 64 3.41 15.77 -1.17
C ALA A 64 3.75 17.04 -1.98
N ALA A 65 4.61 16.90 -2.97
CA ALA A 65 4.76 17.90 -4.03
C ALA A 65 3.54 17.80 -4.96
N ASN A 66 2.70 18.84 -4.88
CA ASN A 66 1.61 19.22 -5.78
C ASN A 66 1.68 18.57 -7.19
N LEU A 67 0.99 17.45 -7.38
CA LEU A 67 0.83 16.81 -8.68
C LEU A 67 -0.32 17.49 -9.41
N ASN A 68 0.04 18.52 -10.18
CA ASN A 68 -0.88 19.16 -11.11
C ASN A 68 -1.54 18.13 -12.02
N GLN A 69 -2.87 18.25 -12.12
CA GLN A 69 -3.80 17.49 -12.94
C GLN A 69 -3.19 17.13 -14.32
N ALA A 70 -2.75 15.88 -14.48
CA ALA A 70 -2.32 15.36 -15.76
C ALA A 70 -3.54 15.25 -16.69
N THR A 71 -3.67 16.18 -17.63
CA THR A 71 -4.61 16.06 -18.75
C THR A 71 -3.93 15.22 -19.82
N ILE A 72 -4.45 14.01 -20.10
CA ILE A 72 -3.85 13.05 -21.05
C ILE A 72 -4.87 12.67 -22.15
N PRO A 73 -4.46 12.52 -23.43
CA PRO A 73 -5.35 12.33 -24.58
C PRO A 73 -5.92 10.90 -24.65
N SER A 74 -7.14 10.78 -25.18
CA SER A 74 -7.98 9.58 -25.24
C SER A 74 -7.55 8.47 -26.23
N SER A 75 -6.25 8.20 -26.35
CA SER A 75 -5.75 6.99 -27.01
C SER A 75 -4.83 6.23 -26.06
N SER A 76 -5.41 5.68 -24.98
CA SER A 76 -4.65 5.11 -23.88
C SER A 76 -4.10 3.73 -24.25
N SER A 77 -2.79 3.56 -24.09
CA SER A 77 -2.16 2.25 -24.17
C SER A 77 -2.69 1.34 -23.05
N GLU A 78 -2.56 0.01 -23.17
CA GLU A 78 -2.96 -0.91 -22.09
C GLU A 78 -2.28 -0.55 -20.74
N LEU A 79 -1.05 -0.04 -20.80
CA LEU A 79 -0.33 0.44 -19.63
C LEU A 79 -0.99 1.66 -19.00
N ASP A 80 -1.50 2.60 -19.79
CA ASP A 80 -2.15 3.80 -19.28
C ASP A 80 -3.43 3.42 -18.51
N LEU A 81 -4.23 2.52 -19.08
CA LEU A 81 -5.43 1.99 -18.44
C LEU A 81 -5.09 1.25 -17.14
N PHE A 82 -4.02 0.46 -17.13
CA PHE A 82 -3.52 -0.20 -15.92
C PHE A 82 -3.14 0.83 -14.84
N MET A 83 -2.36 1.86 -15.19
CA MET A 83 -1.90 2.88 -14.25
C MET A 83 -3.07 3.64 -13.62
N GLU A 84 -4.09 4.00 -14.43
CA GLU A 84 -5.31 4.65 -13.97
C GLU A 84 -6.15 3.74 -13.07
N ALA A 85 -6.43 2.52 -13.52
CA ALA A 85 -7.25 1.57 -12.78
C ALA A 85 -6.62 1.21 -11.43
N TYR A 86 -5.30 1.05 -11.39
CA TYR A 86 -4.59 0.73 -10.16
C TYR A 86 -4.66 1.89 -9.15
N CYS A 87 -4.43 3.13 -9.58
CA CYS A 87 -4.60 4.30 -8.71
C CYS A 87 -6.03 4.40 -8.17
N ALA A 88 -7.04 4.18 -9.02
CA ALA A 88 -8.44 4.24 -8.62
C ALA A 88 -8.81 3.15 -7.60
N ILE A 89 -8.33 1.91 -7.79
CA ILE A 89 -8.57 0.82 -6.86
C ILE A 89 -7.89 1.08 -5.52
N LEU A 90 -6.64 1.56 -5.51
CA LEU A 90 -5.95 1.92 -4.26
C LEU A 90 -6.65 3.05 -3.49
N SER A 91 -7.17 4.05 -4.20
CA SER A 91 -7.89 5.15 -3.56
C SER A 91 -9.17 4.65 -2.88
N LYS A 92 -9.93 3.79 -3.57
CA LYS A 92 -11.12 3.14 -2.98
C LYS A 92 -10.78 2.22 -1.81
N LEU A 93 -9.67 1.49 -1.90
CA LEU A 93 -9.19 0.63 -0.82
C LEU A 93 -8.80 1.46 0.40
N LYS A 94 -8.09 2.58 0.21
CA LYS A 94 -7.75 3.52 1.28
C LYS A 94 -9.01 3.99 2.00
N GLU A 95 -9.98 4.52 1.27
CA GLU A 95 -11.24 5.01 1.84
C GLU A 95 -11.99 3.91 2.61
N ALA A 96 -12.04 2.69 2.05
CA ALA A 96 -12.70 1.55 2.69
C ALA A 96 -12.02 1.08 3.99
N ILE A 97 -10.72 1.35 4.17
CA ILE A 97 -9.96 0.99 5.38
C ILE A 97 -9.95 2.14 6.39
N GLU A 98 -9.87 3.38 5.93
CA GLU A 98 -9.70 4.57 6.78
C GLU A 98 -10.88 4.78 7.75
N GLU A 99 -12.12 4.62 7.27
CA GLU A 99 -13.33 4.73 8.11
C GLU A 99 -13.38 3.70 9.26
N PRO A 100 -13.27 2.37 9.02
CA PRO A 100 -13.34 1.40 10.11
C PRO A 100 -12.16 1.49 11.08
N VAL A 101 -10.96 1.88 10.62
CA VAL A 101 -9.82 2.14 11.51
C VAL A 101 -10.15 3.29 12.47
N LYS A 102 -10.61 4.42 11.95
CA LYS A 102 -10.98 5.59 12.76
C LYS A 102 -12.13 5.31 13.72
N GLU A 103 -13.14 4.56 13.28
CA GLU A 103 -14.26 4.14 14.13
C GLU A 103 -13.77 3.27 15.30
N THR A 104 -12.86 2.33 15.01
CA THR A 104 -12.28 1.44 16.02
C THR A 104 -11.44 2.23 17.03
N GLU A 105 -10.60 3.16 16.59
CA GLU A 105 -9.83 4.05 17.47
C GLU A 105 -10.75 4.86 18.39
N SER A 106 -11.78 5.49 17.82
CA SER A 106 -12.76 6.25 18.60
C SER A 106 -13.52 5.39 19.61
N PHE A 107 -13.87 4.15 19.24
CA PHE A 107 -14.54 3.21 20.14
C PHE A 107 -13.64 2.80 21.32
N ILE A 108 -12.37 2.51 21.02
CA ILE A 108 -11.37 2.14 22.03
C ILE A 108 -11.16 3.30 23.01
N ASP A 109 -10.98 4.53 22.51
CA ASP A 109 -10.80 5.72 23.35
C ASP A 109 -12.01 5.97 24.27
N ALA A 110 -13.22 5.90 23.71
CA ALA A 110 -14.45 6.04 24.48
C ALA A 110 -14.57 4.96 25.58
N THR A 111 -14.15 3.74 25.28
CA THR A 111 -14.14 2.64 26.25
C THR A 111 -13.13 2.90 27.37
N TYR A 112 -11.92 3.39 27.05
CA TYR A 112 -10.92 3.72 28.06
C TYR A 112 -11.34 4.86 28.98
N VAL A 113 -12.09 5.85 28.47
CA VAL A 113 -12.68 6.92 29.30
C VAL A 113 -13.67 6.32 30.30
N GLN A 114 -14.61 5.50 29.86
CA GLN A 114 -15.60 4.85 30.74
C GLN A 114 -14.93 3.97 31.80
N LEU A 115 -13.91 3.20 31.42
CA LEU A 115 -13.16 2.35 32.36
C LEU A 115 -12.39 3.17 33.41
N ARG A 116 -11.94 4.38 33.06
CA ARG A 116 -11.27 5.29 34.00
C ARG A 116 -12.25 5.86 35.01
N GLU A 117 -13.42 6.30 34.56
CA GLU A 117 -14.49 6.82 35.43
C GLU A 117 -14.93 5.76 36.44
N LEU A 118 -15.17 4.53 35.99
CA LEU A 118 -15.53 3.41 36.88
C LEU A 118 -14.47 3.09 37.93
N ARG A 119 -13.19 3.25 37.59
CA ARG A 119 -12.08 3.03 38.53
C ARG A 119 -11.99 4.15 39.57
N GLU A 120 -12.29 5.39 39.18
CA GLU A 120 -12.24 6.56 40.06
C GLU A 120 -13.44 6.60 41.01
N ASP A 121 -14.59 6.06 40.60
CA ASP A 121 -15.79 5.89 41.43
C ASP A 121 -15.75 4.66 42.34
N ALA A 122 -14.72 3.82 42.24
CA ALA A 122 -14.57 2.64 43.09
C ALA A 122 -14.20 3.06 44.53
N PRO A 123 -14.92 2.55 45.57
CA PRO A 123 -14.59 2.84 46.96
C PRO A 123 -13.19 2.30 47.32
N LYS A 124 -12.41 3.10 48.05
CA LYS A 124 -11.08 2.74 48.58
C LYS A 124 -11.14 1.66 49.66
#